data_AF-A0A660S1H3-F1
#
_entry.id   AF-A0A660S1H3-F1
#
_cell.length_a   1.000
_cell.length_b   1.000
_cell.length_c   1.000
_cell.angle_alpha   90.00
_cell.angle_beta   90.00
_cell.angle_gamma   90.00
#
_symmetry.space_group_name_H-M   'P 1'
#
loop_
_entity.id
_entity.type
_entity.pdbx_description
1 polymer ?
#
loop_
_entity_poly.entity_id
_entity_poly.type
_entity_poly.pdbx_seq_one_letter_code
_entity_poly.pdbx_strand_id
1 'polypeptide(L)'
;MKDLTPILLFDYLTRWKCEESFRFIKQGYNLEDIRLLTYKGLRNMVALVHAVFYFLSIELGGNLKLTILLSKIYEKAKRFFQIPRFKQYAINEGIHRLLYGKKFSSFSPKQIDNSQLAFPFFLNVS
;
A
#
# COMPACT_ATOMS: atom_id res chain seq x y z
N MET A 1 37.81 -2.95 -23.00
CA MET A 1 36.48 -2.60 -23.57
C MET A 1 35.35 -3.56 -23.14
N LYS A 2 35.64 -4.75 -22.58
CA LYS A 2 34.61 -5.69 -22.09
C LYS A 2 34.12 -5.38 -20.67
N ASP A 3 34.85 -4.56 -19.92
CA ASP A 3 34.55 -4.25 -18.51
C ASP A 3 33.54 -3.10 -18.34
N LEU A 4 33.22 -2.37 -19.42
CA LEU A 4 32.28 -1.23 -19.38
C LEU A 4 30.81 -1.67 -19.46
N THR A 5 30.53 -2.81 -20.11
CA THR A 5 29.16 -3.33 -20.25
C THR A 5 28.51 -3.74 -18.92
N PRO A 6 29.19 -4.38 -17.95
CA PRO A 6 28.56 -4.68 -16.66
C PRO A 6 28.28 -3.42 -15.83
N ILE A 7 29.10 -2.37 -15.98
CA ILE A 7 28.93 -1.10 -15.27
C ILE A 7 27.68 -0.37 -15.80
N LEU A 8 27.55 -0.24 -17.12
CA LEU A 8 26.37 0.36 -17.75
C LEU A 8 25.09 -0.43 -17.45
N LEU A 9 25.17 -1.76 -17.43
CA LEU A 9 24.05 -2.61 -17.04
C LEU A 9 23.64 -2.36 -15.57
N PHE A 10 24.63 -2.24 -14.67
CA PHE A 10 24.35 -1.97 -13.25
C PHE A 10 23.66 -0.62 -13.07
N ASP A 11 24.15 0.44 -13.69
CA ASP A 11 23.54 1.78 -13.63
C ASP A 11 22.12 1.80 -14.20
N TYR A 12 21.87 1.07 -15.29
CA TYR A 12 20.54 0.92 -15.84
C TYR A 12 19.60 0.17 -14.87
N LEU A 13 20.09 -0.90 -14.25
CA LEU A 13 19.32 -1.68 -13.28
C LEU A 13 19.04 -0.90 -11.99
N THR A 14 19.96 -0.06 -11.51
CA THR A 14 19.74 0.78 -10.32
C THR A 14 18.71 1.88 -10.59
N ARG A 15 18.77 2.51 -11.76
CA ARG A 15 17.74 3.45 -12.22
C ARG A 15 16.36 2.79 -12.26
N TRP A 16 16.26 1.61 -12.86
CA TRP A 16 14.98 0.88 -12.96
C TRP A 16 14.42 0.48 -11.58
N LYS A 17 15.28 0.08 -10.63
CA LYS A 17 14.87 -0.19 -9.24
C LYS A 17 14.28 1.05 -8.55
N CYS A 18 14.85 2.23 -8.78
CA CYS A 18 14.29 3.48 -8.25
C CYS A 18 12.90 3.75 -8.84
N GLU A 19 12.76 3.62 -10.17
CA GLU A 19 11.47 3.83 -10.83
C GLU A 19 10.38 2.87 -10.34
N GLU A 20 10.73 1.59 -10.17
CA GLU A 20 9.82 0.57 -9.61
C GLU A 20 9.37 0.93 -8.18
N SER A 21 10.25 1.51 -7.36
CA SER A 21 9.89 1.97 -6.01
C SER A 21 8.89 3.13 -6.05
N PHE A 22 9.09 4.10 -6.95
CA PHE A 22 8.13 5.20 -7.13
C PHE A 22 6.78 4.71 -7.66
N ARG A 23 6.80 3.75 -8.59
CA ARG A 23 5.59 3.12 -9.12
C ARG A 23 4.82 2.39 -8.02
N PHE A 24 5.52 1.60 -7.20
CA PHE A 24 4.92 0.92 -6.04
C PHE A 24 4.25 1.90 -5.09
N ILE A 25 4.93 3.01 -4.75
CA ILE A 25 4.40 4.03 -3.84
C ILE A 25 3.13 4.66 -4.43
N LYS A 26 3.14 5.00 -5.73
CA LYS A 26 2.01 5.62 -6.42
C LYS A 26 0.80 4.70 -6.55
N GLN A 27 1.01 3.50 -7.09
CA GLN A 27 -0.06 2.56 -7.44
C GLN A 27 -0.47 1.67 -6.25
N GLY A 28 0.49 1.22 -5.43
CA GLY A 28 0.23 0.30 -4.32
C GLY A 28 -0.54 0.93 -3.16
N TYR A 29 -0.49 2.25 -3.01
CA TYR A 29 -1.21 3.01 -1.99
C TYR A 29 -2.28 3.96 -2.56
N ASN A 30 -2.59 3.87 -3.87
CA ASN A 30 -3.52 4.78 -4.56
C ASN A 30 -3.22 6.27 -4.29
N LEU A 31 -1.94 6.65 -4.18
CA LEU A 31 -1.55 8.04 -3.88
C LEU A 31 -2.00 9.02 -4.97
N GLU A 32 -2.12 8.56 -6.21
CA GLU A 32 -2.59 9.37 -7.34
C GLU A 32 -4.08 9.73 -7.21
N ASP A 33 -4.85 8.93 -6.47
CA ASP A 33 -6.28 9.16 -6.24
C ASP A 33 -6.56 10.00 -4.98
N ILE A 34 -5.54 10.29 -4.16
CA ILE A 34 -5.72 11.08 -2.94
C ILE A 34 -6.00 12.53 -3.30
N ARG A 35 -7.23 12.96 -3.03
CA ARG A 35 -7.66 14.35 -3.23
C ARG A 35 -7.61 15.10 -1.91
N LEU A 36 -6.72 16.08 -1.83
CA LEU A 36 -6.61 17.00 -0.70
C LEU A 36 -6.89 18.41 -1.21
N LEU A 37 -7.64 19.19 -0.42
CA LEU A 37 -8.04 20.55 -0.79
C LEU A 37 -6.86 21.54 -0.81
N THR A 38 -5.79 21.24 -0.05
CA THR A 38 -4.65 22.14 0.13
C THR A 38 -3.35 21.48 -0.28
N TYR A 39 -2.50 22.21 -1.02
CA TYR A 39 -1.17 21.75 -1.43
C TYR A 39 -0.28 21.34 -0.25
N LYS A 40 -0.33 22.08 0.86
CA LYS A 40 0.39 21.74 2.10
C LYS A 40 -0.03 20.37 2.66
N GLY A 41 -1.32 20.04 2.58
CA GLY A 41 -1.84 18.73 2.98
C GLY A 41 -1.28 17.62 2.10
N LEU A 42 -1.28 17.83 0.78
CA LEU A 42 -0.72 16.87 -0.17
C LEU A 42 0.78 16.62 0.09
N ARG A 43 1.57 17.68 0.29
CA ARG A 43 2.99 17.57 0.61
C ARG A 43 3.24 16.78 1.89
N ASN A 44 2.45 17.03 2.93
CA ASN A 44 2.56 16.31 4.21
C ASN A 44 2.21 14.82 4.05
N MET A 45 1.16 14.50 3.29
CA MET A 45 0.77 13.12 3.03
C MET A 45 1.84 12.35 2.25
N VAL A 46 2.44 12.96 1.22
CA VAL A 46 3.56 12.35 0.50
C VAL A 46 4.75 12.11 1.42
N ALA A 47 5.07 13.07 2.31
CA ALA A 47 6.15 12.92 3.29
C ALA A 47 5.88 11.79 4.29
N LEU A 48 4.65 11.65 4.79
CA LEU A 48 4.25 10.57 5.68
C LEU A 48 4.35 9.21 4.99
N VAL A 49 3.87 9.07 3.75
CA VAL A 49 3.97 7.80 3.03
C VAL A 49 5.42 7.42 2.77
N HIS A 50 6.29 8.39 2.45
CA HIS A 50 7.73 8.11 2.33
C HIS A 50 8.36 7.69 3.66
N ALA A 51 7.97 8.31 4.78
CA ALA A 51 8.46 7.92 6.11
C ALA A 51 8.04 6.49 6.48
N VAL A 52 6.78 6.12 6.21
CA VAL A 52 6.28 4.75 6.42
C VAL A 52 7.01 3.76 5.49
N PHE A 53 7.21 4.12 4.23
CA PHE A 53 7.94 3.27 3.27
C PHE A 53 9.40 3.03 3.68
N TYR A 54 10.08 4.07 4.17
CA TYR A 54 11.43 3.99 4.75
C TYR A 54 11.45 3.03 5.94
N PHE A 55 10.50 3.19 6.87
CA PHE A 55 10.37 2.32 8.04
C PHE A 55 10.18 0.85 7.63
N LEU A 56 9.24 0.57 6.72
CA LEU A 56 8.99 -0.77 6.22
C LEU A 56 10.20 -1.40 5.50
N SER A 57 11.01 -0.59 4.85
CA SER A 57 12.15 -1.08 4.06
C SER A 57 13.40 -1.32 4.91
N ILE A 58 13.66 -0.48 5.91
CA ILE A 58 14.92 -0.49 6.69
C ILE A 58 14.73 -1.12 8.07
N GLU A 59 13.76 -0.61 8.84
CA GLU A 59 13.56 -1.04 10.24
C GLU A 59 13.06 -2.49 10.33
N LEU A 60 12.29 -2.92 9.34
CA LEU A 60 11.72 -4.26 9.31
C LEU A 60 12.78 -5.37 9.21
N GLY A 61 13.99 -5.05 8.74
CA GLY A 61 15.13 -5.96 8.69
C GLY A 61 16.19 -5.70 9.78
N GLY A 62 16.08 -4.61 10.55
CA GLY A 62 17.11 -4.21 11.51
C GLY A 62 17.06 -4.95 12.84
N ASN A 63 15.87 -5.33 13.31
CA ASN A 63 15.68 -5.97 14.61
C ASN A 63 15.29 -7.44 14.48
N LEU A 64 15.93 -8.32 15.27
CA LEU A 64 15.72 -9.78 15.23
C LEU A 64 14.24 -10.18 15.41
N LYS A 65 13.52 -9.50 16.32
CA LYS A 65 12.07 -9.70 16.53
C LYS A 65 11.25 -9.31 15.29
N LEU A 66 11.61 -8.21 14.62
CA LEU A 66 10.94 -7.74 13.41
C LEU A 66 11.23 -8.65 12.23
N THR A 67 12.44 -9.22 12.12
CA THR A 67 12.79 -10.21 11.10
C THR A 67 11.95 -11.49 11.24
N ILE A 68 11.71 -11.97 12.47
CA ILE A 68 10.83 -13.12 12.70
C ILE A 68 9.38 -12.80 12.31
N LEU A 69 8.90 -11.60 12.66
CA LEU A 69 7.58 -11.13 12.24
C LEU A 69 7.48 -11.05 10.71
N LEU A 70 8.50 -10.51 10.06
CA LEU A 70 8.61 -10.41 8.62
C LEU A 70 8.55 -11.79 7.94
N SER A 71 9.25 -12.79 8.48
CA SER A 71 9.14 -14.17 7.98
C SER A 71 7.71 -14.72 8.06
N LYS A 72 6.98 -14.46 9.15
CA LYS A 72 5.56 -14.83 9.29
C LYS A 72 4.67 -14.05 8.31
N ILE A 73 4.95 -12.77 8.07
CA ILE A 73 4.25 -11.94 7.08
C ILE A 73 4.45 -12.53 5.68
N TYR A 74 5.68 -12.92 5.33
CA TYR A 74 5.97 -13.59 4.06
C TYR A 74 5.25 -14.93 3.93
N GLU A 75 5.22 -15.76 4.99
CA GLU A 75 4.50 -17.04 5.00
C GLU A 75 2.99 -16.85 4.74
N LYS A 76 2.40 -15.76 5.26
CA LYS A 76 0.98 -15.42 5.07
C LYS A 76 0.68 -14.74 3.74
N ALA A 77 1.68 -14.14 3.08
CA ALA A 77 1.56 -13.51 1.77
C ALA A 77 1.38 -14.58 0.67
N LYS A 78 0.17 -15.14 0.54
CA LYS A 78 -0.16 -16.16 -0.46
C LYS A 78 -0.08 -15.56 -1.88
N ARG A 79 0.93 -15.92 -2.70
CA ARG A 79 0.87 -15.67 -4.15
C ARG A 79 1.59 -16.72 -5.01
N PHE A 80 1.03 -16.90 -6.21
CA PHE A 80 1.17 -17.99 -7.17
C PHE A 80 2.41 -17.90 -8.09
N PHE A 81 3.32 -16.95 -7.90
CA PHE A 81 4.46 -16.76 -8.79
C PHE A 81 5.76 -16.53 -8.00
N GLN A 82 6.87 -16.94 -8.63
CA GLN A 82 8.24 -16.76 -8.17
C GLN A 82 8.42 -15.35 -7.57
N ILE A 83 9.04 -15.29 -6.39
CA ILE A 83 9.23 -14.09 -5.57
C ILE A 83 9.65 -12.91 -6.48
N PRO A 84 8.84 -11.85 -6.63
CA PRO A 84 9.24 -10.70 -7.42
C PRO A 84 10.54 -10.12 -6.87
N ARG A 85 11.43 -9.61 -7.74
CA ARG A 85 12.69 -8.98 -7.32
C ARG A 85 12.49 -7.86 -6.27
N PHE A 86 11.30 -7.25 -6.25
CA PHE A 86 10.91 -6.21 -5.30
C PHE A 86 10.06 -6.79 -4.16
N LYS A 87 10.65 -6.87 -2.96
CA LYS A 87 10.09 -7.54 -1.78
C LYS A 87 8.92 -6.79 -1.15
N GLN A 88 8.83 -5.49 -1.38
CA GLN A 88 7.87 -4.60 -0.73
C GLN A 88 6.42 -4.91 -1.13
N TYR A 89 6.18 -5.44 -2.34
CA TYR A 89 4.85 -5.93 -2.73
C TYR A 89 4.39 -7.09 -1.84
N ALA A 90 5.28 -8.03 -1.52
CA ALA A 90 4.97 -9.17 -0.67
C ALA A 90 4.73 -8.74 0.79
N ILE A 91 5.50 -7.76 1.27
CA ILE A 91 5.28 -7.16 2.59
C ILE A 91 3.89 -6.51 2.65
N ASN A 92 3.52 -5.70 1.65
CA ASN A 92 2.22 -5.04 1.60
C ASN A 92 1.06 -6.04 1.64
N GLU A 93 1.11 -7.07 0.80
CA GLU A 93 0.11 -8.14 0.78
C GLU A 93 0.03 -8.91 2.09
N GLY A 94 1.19 -9.24 2.67
CA GLY A 94 1.25 -9.94 3.95
C GLY A 94 0.66 -9.10 5.10
N ILE A 95 0.94 -7.79 5.13
CA ILE A 95 0.35 -6.85 6.09
C ILE A 95 -1.16 -6.73 5.86
N HIS A 96 -1.59 -6.54 4.62
CA HIS A 96 -3.01 -6.45 4.28
C HIS A 96 -3.78 -7.69 4.73
N ARG A 97 -3.24 -8.90 4.51
CA ARG A 97 -3.83 -10.16 4.97
C ARG A 97 -3.79 -10.31 6.49
N LEU A 98 -2.75 -9.83 7.15
CA LEU A 98 -2.66 -9.88 8.61
C LEU A 98 -3.72 -8.98 9.28
N LEU A 99 -3.91 -7.78 8.74
CA LEU A 99 -4.84 -6.78 9.28
C LEU A 99 -6.29 -7.07 8.91
N TYR A 100 -6.56 -7.40 7.63
CA TYR A 100 -7.92 -7.56 7.09
C TYR A 100 -8.33 -9.02 6.85
N GLY A 101 -7.42 -9.98 6.99
CA GLY A 101 -7.71 -11.41 6.75
C GLY A 101 -8.46 -12.09 7.88
N LYS A 102 -8.43 -11.55 9.10
CA LYS A 102 -9.49 -11.82 10.08
C LYS A 102 -10.66 -10.94 9.66
N LYS A 103 -11.82 -11.54 9.37
CA LYS A 103 -13.09 -10.81 9.47
C LYS A 103 -13.13 -10.28 10.91
N PHE A 104 -12.66 -9.05 11.14
CA PHE A 104 -13.26 -8.23 12.18
C PHE A 104 -14.74 -8.38 11.88
N SER A 105 -15.48 -9.06 12.75
CA SER A 105 -16.93 -9.18 12.63
C SER A 105 -17.38 -7.77 12.33
N SER A 106 -17.80 -7.54 11.09
CA SER A 106 -18.24 -6.23 10.65
C SER A 106 -19.23 -5.80 11.70
N PHE A 107 -18.92 -4.75 12.45
CA PHE A 107 -19.98 -4.05 13.16
C PHE A 107 -20.86 -3.56 12.03
N SER A 108 -21.90 -4.34 11.71
CA SER A 108 -22.83 -3.98 10.65
C SER A 108 -23.30 -2.59 11.03
N PRO A 109 -23.09 -1.56 10.20
CA PRO A 109 -23.69 -0.27 10.48
C PRO A 109 -25.18 -0.56 10.71
N LYS A 110 -25.68 -0.24 11.92
CA LYS A 110 -27.12 -0.36 12.22
C LYS A 110 -27.83 0.29 11.04
N GLN A 111 -28.72 -0.46 10.38
CA GLN A 111 -29.54 0.09 9.31
C GLN A 111 -30.14 1.39 9.83
N ILE A 112 -29.69 2.51 9.27
CA ILE A 112 -30.35 3.79 9.50
C ILE A 112 -31.66 3.65 8.74
N ASP A 113 -32.75 3.63 9.50
CA ASP A 113 -34.08 3.61 8.95
C ASP A 113 -34.25 4.86 8.06
N ASN A 114 -34.28 4.64 6.75
CA ASN A 114 -34.43 5.70 5.74
C ASN A 114 -35.87 6.27 5.72
N SER A 115 -36.75 5.83 6.63
CA SER A 115 -38.08 6.41 6.82
C SER A 115 -38.04 7.92 7.13
N GLN A 116 -36.92 8.45 7.64
CA GLN A 116 -36.74 9.88 7.87
C GLN A 116 -36.39 10.72 6.63
N LEU A 117 -35.98 10.10 5.51
CA LEU A 117 -35.61 10.81 4.28
C LEU A 117 -36.73 10.86 3.22
N ALA A 118 -37.88 10.25 3.49
CA ALA A 118 -39.06 10.35 2.63
C ALA A 118 -39.78 11.68 2.91
N PHE A 119 -39.49 12.71 2.12
CA PHE A 119 -40.28 13.94 2.15
C PHE A 119 -41.69 13.64 1.59
N PRO A 120 -42.78 13.98 2.31
CA PRO A 120 -44.16 13.69 1.89
C PRO A 120 -44.59 14.45 0.62
N PHE A 121 -43.75 15.35 0.10
CA PHE A 121 -44.05 16.19 -1.06
C PHE A 121 -44.11 15.41 -2.39
N PHE A 122 -43.39 14.28 -2.53
CA PHE A 122 -43.35 13.52 -3.79
C PHE A 122 -44.50 12.50 -3.97
N LEU A 123 -45.37 12.31 -2.98
CA LEU A 123 -46.53 11.40 -3.10
C LEU A 123 -47.79 12.06 -3.69
N ASN A 124 -47.72 13.35 -4.06
CA ASN A 124 -48.88 14.10 -4.52
C ASN A 124 -48.61 14.82 -5.86
N VAL A 125 -48.14 14.07 -6.85
CA VAL A 125 -48.27 14.45 -8.26
C VAL A 125 -49.18 13.41 -8.91
N SER A 126 -50.30 13.92 -9.42
CA SER A 126 -51.44 13.24 -10.02
C SER A 126 -51.10 12.28 -11.16
#